data_AF-X1Q1T2-F1
#
_entry.id   AF-X1Q1T2-F1
#
_cell.length_a   1.000
_cell.length_b   1.000
_cell.length_c   1.000
_cell.angle_alpha   90.00
_cell.angle_beta   90.00
_cell.angle_gamma   90.00
#
_symmetry.space_group_name_H-M   'P 1'
#
loop_
_entity.id
_entity.type
_entity.pdbx_description
1 polymer ?
#
loop_
_entity_poly.entity_id
_entity_poly.type
_entity_poly.pdbx_seq_one_letter_code
_entity_poly.pdbx_strand_id
1 'polypeptide(L)'
;MSEAVSHPVLATEVSKYPNYNQAEAYLKNFLRHGRRAFLRTRRHAYYQHSLSIQVIVIRLIRHLYEVRAYPVDAFFVATLEE
;
A
#
# COMPACT_ATOMS: atom_id res chain seq x y z
N MET A 1 32.66 5.89 30.56
CA MET A 1 31.77 6.53 29.57
C MET A 1 30.84 5.44 29.08
N SER A 2 29.57 5.48 29.46
CA SER A 2 28.61 4.44 29.10
C SER A 2 28.10 4.71 27.69
N GLU A 3 28.46 3.83 26.75
CA GLU A 3 27.94 3.89 25.39
C GLU A 3 26.44 3.64 25.43
N ALA A 4 25.67 4.65 25.04
CA ALA A 4 24.23 4.54 24.89
C ALA A 4 23.96 3.52 23.78
N VAL A 5 23.30 2.41 24.13
CA VAL A 5 22.81 1.43 23.17
C VAL A 5 21.91 2.17 22.19
N SER A 6 22.39 2.35 20.97
CA SER A 6 21.59 2.86 19.85
C SER A 6 20.42 1.90 19.66
N HIS A 7 19.24 2.29 20.15
CA HIS A 7 18.02 1.57 19.84
C HIS A 7 17.93 1.45 18.32
N PRO A 8 17.68 0.25 17.75
CA PRO A 8 17.35 0.16 16.34
C PRO A 8 16.17 1.10 16.16
N VAL A 9 16.33 2.09 15.29
CA VAL A 9 15.21 2.88 14.78
C VAL A 9 14.20 1.83 14.38
N LEU A 10 13.07 1.80 15.09
CA LEU A 10 11.91 0.99 14.73
C LEU A 10 11.52 1.50 13.35
N ALA A 11 12.16 0.97 12.30
CA ALA A 11 11.61 0.94 10.98
C ALA A 11 10.25 0.33 11.23
N THR A 12 9.24 1.19 11.21
CA THR A 12 7.85 0.76 11.33
C THR A 12 7.68 -0.12 10.11
N GLU A 13 7.87 -1.43 10.27
CA GLU A 13 7.64 -2.41 9.23
C GLU A 13 6.14 -2.36 8.96
N VAL A 14 5.74 -1.38 8.15
CA VAL A 14 4.38 -1.24 7.68
C VAL A 14 4.19 -2.44 6.76
N SER A 15 3.52 -3.47 7.28
CA SER A 15 3.15 -4.65 6.51
C SER A 15 2.61 -4.24 5.15
N LYS A 16 3.21 -4.82 4.09
CA LYS A 16 2.78 -4.69 2.68
C LYS A 16 1.30 -5.03 2.50
N TYR A 17 0.77 -5.87 3.38
CA TYR A 17 -0.63 -6.28 3.41
C TYR A 17 -1.38 -5.50 4.48
N PRO A 18 -2.36 -4.65 4.09
CA PRO A 18 -3.26 -4.01 5.03
C PRO A 18 -4.09 -5.06 5.76
N ASN A 19 -4.57 -4.74 6.95
CA ASN A 19 -5.55 -5.59 7.62
C ASN A 19 -6.87 -5.61 6.82
N TYR A 20 -7.77 -6.54 7.14
CA TYR A 20 -9.01 -6.73 6.39
C TYR A 20 -9.85 -5.45 6.25
N ASN A 21 -10.02 -4.69 7.34
CA ASN A 21 -10.81 -3.47 7.35
C ASN A 21 -10.21 -2.39 6.44
N GLN A 22 -8.89 -2.23 6.47
CA GLN A 22 -8.16 -1.33 5.58
C GLN A 22 -8.28 -1.78 4.11
N ALA A 23 -8.05 -3.07 3.84
CA ALA A 23 -8.17 -3.65 2.52
C ALA A 23 -9.57 -3.45 1.92
N GLU A 24 -10.61 -3.65 2.73
CA GLU A 24 -12.00 -3.46 2.32
C GLU A 24 -12.30 -1.98 2.02
N ALA A 25 -11.87 -1.05 2.88
CA ALA A 25 -12.03 0.38 2.64
C ALA A 25 -11.32 0.81 1.34
N TYR A 26 -10.13 0.28 1.11
CA TYR A 26 -9.35 0.56 -0.10
C TYR A 26 -10.00 0.00 -1.36
N LEU A 27 -10.51 -1.23 -1.30
CA LEU A 27 -11.24 -1.84 -2.40
C LEU A 27 -12.53 -1.08 -2.70
N LYS A 28 -13.30 -0.67 -1.68
CA LYS A 28 -14.51 0.13 -1.84
C LYS A 28 -14.22 1.45 -2.55
N ASN A 29 -13.12 2.13 -2.21
CA ASN A 29 -12.68 3.35 -2.91
C ASN A 29 -12.37 3.10 -4.39
N PHE A 30 -11.70 1.98 -4.70
CA PHE A 30 -11.45 1.56 -6.08
C PHE A 30 -12.77 1.30 -6.85
N LEU A 31 -13.67 0.50 -6.27
CA LEU A 31 -14.94 0.13 -6.91
C LEU A 31 -15.86 1.35 -7.13
N ARG A 32 -15.86 2.30 -6.20
CA ARG A 32 -16.67 3.54 -6.28
C ARG A 32 -16.08 4.62 -7.20
N HIS A 33 -15.07 4.30 -8.00
CA HIS A 33 -14.44 5.26 -8.91
C HIS A 33 -13.90 6.50 -8.21
N GLY A 34 -13.29 6.34 -7.03
CA GLY A 34 -12.67 7.44 -6.31
C GLY A 34 -11.68 8.21 -7.19
N ARG A 35 -11.77 9.54 -7.19
CA ARG A 35 -10.94 10.48 -7.98
C ARG A 35 -9.44 10.48 -7.63
N ARG A 36 -9.00 9.67 -6.67
CA ARG A 36 -7.61 9.64 -6.18
C ARG A 36 -6.69 8.69 -6.95
N ALA A 37 -7.22 7.97 -7.95
CA ALA A 37 -6.45 7.04 -8.76
C ALA A 37 -5.56 7.75 -9.78
N PHE A 38 -4.25 7.58 -9.64
CA PHE A 38 -3.27 8.03 -10.63
C PHE A 38 -3.33 7.18 -11.90
N LEU A 39 -3.55 5.88 -11.72
CA LEU A 39 -3.64 4.93 -12.82
C LEU A 39 -4.74 3.91 -12.51
N ARG A 40 -5.63 3.71 -13.47
CA ARG A 40 -6.68 2.69 -13.38
C ARG A 40 -6.80 1.96 -14.70
N THR A 41 -6.63 0.65 -14.65
CA THR A 41 -6.88 -0.26 -15.75
C THR A 41 -8.00 -1.23 -15.40
N ARG A 42 -8.35 -2.14 -16.32
CA ARG A 42 -9.32 -3.22 -16.03
C ARG A 42 -8.81 -4.23 -15.01
N ARG A 43 -7.48 -4.34 -14.84
CA ARG A 43 -6.83 -5.37 -14.01
C ARG A 43 -6.24 -4.81 -12.72
N HIS A 44 -5.86 -3.54 -12.67
CA HIS A 44 -5.32 -2.96 -11.46
C HIS A 44 -5.65 -1.47 -11.35
N ALA A 45 -5.61 -0.94 -10.13
CA ALA A 45 -5.56 0.49 -9.89
C ALA A 45 -4.51 0.82 -8.86
N TYR A 46 -3.90 1.97 -9.07
CA TYR A 46 -2.92 2.57 -8.19
C TYR A 46 -3.38 3.96 -7.80
N TYR A 47 -3.37 4.24 -6.49
CA TYR A 47 -3.85 5.49 -5.96
C TYR A 47 -3.20 5.85 -4.63
N GLN A 48 -3.11 7.15 -4.34
CA GLN A 48 -2.66 7.63 -3.04
C GLN A 48 -3.86 7.71 -2.09
N HIS A 49 -3.80 6.95 -1.01
CA HIS A 49 -4.83 7.00 0.03
C HIS A 49 -4.63 8.22 0.94
N SER A 50 -3.38 8.44 1.36
CA SER A 50 -2.93 9.57 2.19
C SER A 50 -1.52 10.02 1.77
N LEU A 51 -1.03 11.15 2.31
CA LEU A 51 0.32 11.65 2.01
C LEU A 51 1.44 10.63 2.25
N SER A 52 1.22 9.68 3.15
CA SER A 52 2.18 8.65 3.52
C SER A 52 1.85 7.25 3.01
N ILE A 53 0.69 7.01 2.37
CA ILE A 53 0.25 5.66 1.96
C ILE A 53 -0.20 5.64 0.50
N GLN A 54 0.42 4.72 -0.25
CA GLN A 54 0.02 4.34 -1.60
C GLN A 54 -0.61 2.96 -1.60
N VAL A 55 -1.63 2.79 -2.42
CA VAL A 55 -2.42 1.56 -2.49
C VAL A 55 -2.42 1.05 -3.92
N ILE A 56 -2.14 -0.24 -4.07
CA ILE A 56 -2.34 -1.01 -5.29
C ILE A 56 -3.49 -1.99 -5.05
N VAL A 57 -4.50 -1.95 -5.91
CA VAL A 57 -5.56 -2.96 -5.98
C VAL A 57 -5.39 -3.73 -7.28
N ILE A 58 -5.18 -5.04 -7.22
CA ILE A 58 -5.06 -5.93 -8.39
C ILE A 58 -6.27 -6.86 -8.41
N ARG A 59 -6.96 -6.93 -9.53
CA ARG A 59 -8.02 -7.89 -9.79
C ARG A 59 -7.39 -9.18 -10.32
N LEU A 60 -7.41 -10.23 -9.50
CA LEU A 60 -6.90 -11.55 -9.88
C LEU A 60 -7.90 -12.29 -10.79
N ILE A 61 -9.15 -12.41 -10.33
CA ILE A 61 -10.27 -12.98 -11.10
C ILE A 61 -11.54 -12.14 -10.90
N ARG A 62 -12.67 -12.57 -11.46
CA ARG A 62 -13.96 -11.92 -11.22
C ARG A 62 -14.28 -12.00 -9.72
N HIS A 63 -14.45 -10.85 -9.07
CA HIS A 63 -14.74 -10.69 -7.64
C HIS A 63 -13.61 -11.03 -6.64
N LEU A 64 -12.42 -11.43 -7.10
CA LEU A 64 -11.25 -11.59 -6.24
C LEU A 64 -10.24 -10.47 -6.48
N TYR A 65 -9.85 -9.80 -5.40
CA TYR A 65 -8.94 -8.68 -5.45
C TYR A 65 -7.84 -8.86 -4.42
N GLU A 66 -6.62 -8.56 -4.84
CA GLU A 66 -5.48 -8.37 -3.95
C GLU A 66 -5.33 -6.88 -3.68
N VAL A 67 -5.13 -6.53 -2.41
CA VAL A 67 -4.92 -5.15 -1.98
C VAL A 67 -3.58 -5.10 -1.27
N ARG A 68 -2.69 -4.24 -1.75
CA ARG A 68 -1.39 -3.96 -1.14
C ARG A 68 -1.33 -2.48 -0.79
N ALA A 69 -0.77 -2.19 0.38
CA ALA A 69 -0.59 -0.83 0.86
C ALA A 69 0.88 -0.65 1.25
N TYR A 70 1.49 0.41 0.74
CA TYR A 70 2.89 0.70 0.94
C TYR A 70 3.01 2.09 1.54
N PRO A 71 3.92 2.30 2.50
CA PRO A 71 4.30 3.65 2.84
C PRO A 71 5.01 4.27 1.61
N VAL A 72 4.76 5.56 1.34
CA VAL A 72 5.33 6.28 0.18
C VAL A 72 6.86 6.17 0.17
N ASP A 73 7.49 6.18 1.34
CA ASP A 73 8.94 6.08 1.50
C ASP A 73 9.48 4.66 1.23
N ALA A 74 8.64 3.62 1.26
CA ALA A 74 9.04 2.26 0.88
C ALA A 74 8.90 1.97 -0.63
N PHE A 75 8.19 2.82 -1.38
CA PHE A 75 8.08 2.64 -2.83
C PHE A 75 9.42 2.87 -3.55
N PHE A 76 10.33 3.65 -2.96
CA PHE A 76 11.70 3.82 -3.46
C PHE A 76 12.55 2.54 -3.38
N VAL A 77 12.19 1.59 -2.52
CA VAL A 77 12.94 0.33 -2.35
C VAL A 77 12.33 -0.81 -3.17
N ALA A 78 11.05 -0.73 -3.55
CA ALA A 78 10.34 -1.78 -4.28
C ALA A 78 10.24 -1.51 -5.80
N THR A 79 11.25 -0.88 -6.40
CA THR A 79 11.35 -0.77 -7.86
C THR A 79 11.64 -2.13 -8.49
N LEU A 80 10.58 -2.79 -8.95
CA LEU A 80 10.52 -3.62 -10.16
C LEU A 80 11.51 -4.81 -10.34
N GLU A 81 12.21 -5.27 -9.30
CA GLU A 81 13.04 -6.50 -9.34
C GLU A 81 12.67 -7.54 -8.27
N GLU A 82 11.39 -7.89 -8.18
CA GLU A 82 10.95 -9.18 -7.61
C GLU A 82 10.11 -9.96 -8.62
#